data_AF-A0A2G6NGQ7-F1
#
_entry.id   AF-A0A2G6NGQ7-F1
#
_cell.length_a   1.000
_cell.length_b   1.000
_cell.length_c   1.000
_cell.angle_alpha   90.00
_cell.angle_beta   90.00
_cell.angle_gamma   90.00
#
_symmetry.space_group_name_H-M   'P 1'
#
loop_
_entity.id
_entity.type
_entity.pdbx_description
1 polymer ?
#
loop_
_entity_poly.entity_id
_entity_poly.type
_entity_poly.pdbx_seq_one_letter_code
_entity_poly.pdbx_strand_id
1 'polypeptide(L)'
;MVDGIYGMNGRIGGLGSSIGVSGQTADTRPEKKSPTFTERLSSAVSSVNRSQMAADTAARQVVRGELGVHEGMMALMEADLSMRLLMQVRTKAVQAYQEISRMAF
;
A
#
# COMPACT_ATOMS: atom_id res chain seq x y z
N MET A 1 -69.88 -23.92 1.68
CA MET A 1 -69.68 -22.45 1.65
C MET A 1 -68.32 -22.24 1.01
N VAL A 2 -68.14 -22.45 -0.30
CA VAL A 2 -68.61 -21.67 -1.48
C VAL A 2 -67.99 -20.26 -1.53
N ASP A 3 -67.41 -19.98 -2.70
CA ASP A 3 -66.90 -18.71 -3.27
C ASP A 3 -65.47 -18.25 -2.90
N GLY A 4 -64.57 -17.91 -3.82
CA GLY A 4 -64.57 -17.75 -5.30
C GLY A 4 -63.10 -17.82 -5.79
N ILE A 5 -62.69 -18.44 -6.90
CA ILE A 5 -62.87 -18.16 -8.35
C ILE A 5 -62.48 -16.73 -8.79
N TYR A 6 -61.72 -16.67 -9.88
CA TYR A 6 -61.30 -15.52 -10.74
C TYR A 6 -60.00 -14.81 -10.34
N GLY A 7 -59.02 -14.57 -11.22
CA GLY A 7 -58.90 -14.71 -12.67
C GLY A 7 -57.40 -14.75 -13.05
N MET A 8 -57.04 -15.39 -14.14
CA MET A 8 -56.79 -14.77 -15.46
C MET A 8 -55.30 -14.54 -15.77
N ASN A 9 -54.92 -15.03 -16.97
CA ASN A 9 -53.76 -14.69 -17.80
C ASN A 9 -52.45 -15.41 -17.45
N GLY A 10 -52.02 -16.47 -18.15
CA GLY A 10 -52.19 -16.73 -19.57
C GLY A 10 -51.28 -15.82 -20.39
N ARG A 11 -50.01 -16.23 -20.58
CA ARG A 11 -49.23 -15.99 -21.81
C ARG A 11 -47.91 -16.75 -21.84
N ILE A 12 -47.93 -17.79 -22.65
CA ILE A 12 -46.82 -18.51 -23.28
C ILE A 12 -46.28 -17.61 -24.41
N GLY A 13 -44.97 -17.64 -24.66
CA GLY A 13 -44.41 -17.33 -25.98
C GLY A 13 -43.15 -16.46 -25.94
N GLY A 14 -42.01 -17.03 -26.36
CA GLY A 14 -40.81 -16.24 -26.63
C GLY A 14 -39.51 -17.02 -26.76
N LEU A 15 -39.49 -18.12 -27.52
CA LEU A 15 -38.25 -18.61 -28.12
C LEU A 15 -37.80 -17.56 -29.15
N GLY A 16 -36.67 -16.91 -28.87
CA GLY A 16 -36.07 -15.90 -29.75
C GLY A 16 -34.56 -15.90 -29.54
N SER A 17 -33.87 -16.76 -30.29
CA SER A 17 -32.43 -16.66 -30.50
C SER A 17 -32.14 -15.39 -31.29
N SER A 18 -31.35 -14.48 -30.73
CA SER A 18 -30.40 -13.68 -31.49
C SER A 18 -29.35 -13.02 -30.59
N ILE A 19 -28.14 -13.57 -30.66
CA ILE A 19 -26.88 -12.83 -30.85
C ILE A 19 -26.71 -11.60 -29.95
N GLY A 20 -26.12 -11.82 -28.77
CA GLY A 20 -25.42 -10.80 -28.00
C GLY A 20 -24.01 -11.27 -27.74
N VAL A 21 -23.03 -10.54 -28.26
CA VAL A 21 -21.60 -10.84 -28.20
C VAL A 21 -21.15 -11.22 -26.80
N SER A 22 -20.50 -12.39 -26.65
CA SER A 22 -19.75 -12.76 -25.46
C SER A 22 -18.52 -11.86 -25.35
N GLY A 23 -18.75 -10.63 -24.89
CA GLY A 23 -17.73 -9.70 -24.46
C GLY A 23 -17.58 -9.80 -22.94
N GLN A 24 -16.40 -10.24 -22.52
CA GLN A 24 -15.86 -10.02 -21.17
C GLN A 24 -16.48 -10.87 -20.05
N THR A 25 -16.01 -12.11 -19.94
CA THR A 25 -15.79 -12.70 -18.60
C THR A 25 -14.87 -11.74 -17.86
N ALA A 26 -15.43 -11.00 -16.90
CA ALA A 26 -14.67 -10.18 -15.98
C ALA A 26 -13.67 -11.09 -15.27
N ASP A 27 -12.40 -10.99 -15.67
CA ASP A 27 -11.27 -11.54 -14.95
C ASP A 27 -11.12 -10.73 -13.66
N THR A 28 -11.93 -11.07 -12.65
CA THR A 28 -11.77 -10.57 -11.29
C THR A 28 -10.66 -11.35 -10.60
N ARG A 29 -9.46 -11.38 -11.19
CA ARG A 29 -8.27 -11.70 -10.41
C ARG A 29 -7.99 -10.49 -9.54
N PRO A 30 -7.81 -10.63 -8.21
CA PRO A 30 -7.34 -9.52 -7.41
C PRO A 30 -5.95 -9.16 -7.92
N GLU A 31 -5.85 -8.13 -8.75
CA GLU A 31 -4.57 -7.48 -9.00
C GLU A 31 -4.07 -7.03 -7.63
N LYS A 32 -3.03 -7.68 -7.14
CA LYS A 32 -2.25 -7.16 -6.01
C LYS A 32 -1.67 -5.83 -6.49
N LYS A 33 -2.39 -4.76 -6.19
CA LYS A 33 -1.93 -3.40 -6.44
C LYS A 33 -0.58 -3.25 -5.75
N SER A 34 0.47 -3.11 -6.55
CA SER A 34 1.80 -2.88 -6.01
C SER A 34 1.79 -1.57 -5.24
N PRO A 35 2.48 -1.50 -4.08
CA PRO A 35 2.43 -0.32 -3.26
C PRO A 35 2.90 0.90 -4.03
N THR A 36 2.21 2.03 -3.85
CA THR A 36 2.56 3.28 -4.51
C THR A 36 3.92 3.78 -4.04
N PHE A 37 4.55 4.68 -4.80
CA PHE A 37 5.80 5.30 -4.36
C PHE A 37 5.63 6.00 -3.00
N THR A 38 4.52 6.71 -2.80
CA THR A 38 4.18 7.38 -1.54
C THR A 38 4.06 6.41 -0.37
N GLU A 39 3.40 5.25 -0.57
CA GLU A 39 3.31 4.20 0.46
C GLU A 39 4.69 3.63 0.82
N ARG A 40 5.54 3.40 -0.18
CA ARG A 40 6.92 2.94 0.04
C ARG A 40 7.74 3.99 0.81
N LEU A 41 7.63 5.26 0.42
CA LEU A 41 8.34 6.35 1.10
C LEU A 41 7.86 6.52 2.54
N SER A 42 6.55 6.48 2.78
CA SER A 42 5.97 6.54 4.13
C SER A 42 6.43 5.37 5.00
N SER A 43 6.47 4.16 4.42
CA SER A 43 6.98 2.97 5.09
C SER A 43 8.47 3.10 5.43
N ALA A 44 9.27 3.68 4.52
CA ALA A 44 10.69 3.94 4.74
C ALA A 44 10.92 4.94 5.89
N VAL A 45 10.18 6.05 5.91
CA VAL A 45 10.22 7.03 7.02
C VAL A 45 9.87 6.35 8.35
N SER A 46 8.81 5.55 8.36
CA SER A 46 8.41 4.79 9.54
C SER A 46 9.48 3.79 9.98
N SER A 47 10.21 3.20 9.02
CA SER A 47 11.33 2.29 9.30
C SER A 47 12.50 3.01 9.94
N VAL A 48 12.91 4.17 9.41
CA VAL A 48 13.98 4.99 10.02
C VAL A 48 13.60 5.40 11.43
N ASN A 49 12.34 5.76 11.69
CA ASN A 49 11.88 6.09 13.04
C ASN A 49 12.03 4.89 14.00
N ARG A 50 11.65 3.68 13.55
CA ARG A 50 11.85 2.45 14.34
C ARG A 50 13.33 2.19 14.62
N SER A 51 14.20 2.32 13.62
CA SER A 51 15.64 2.15 13.78
C SER A 51 16.22 3.14 14.79
N GLN A 52 15.78 4.41 14.76
CA GLN A 52 16.17 5.41 15.77
C GLN A 52 15.72 5.05 17.19
N MET A 53 14.46 4.60 17.36
CA MET A 53 13.97 4.16 18.67
C MET A 53 14.71 2.93 19.19
N ALA A 54 15.05 2.00 18.31
CA ALA A 54 15.85 0.82 18.64
C ALA A 54 17.27 1.22 19.06
N ALA A 55 17.90 2.15 18.35
CA ALA A 55 19.22 2.67 18.68
C ALA A 55 19.24 3.39 20.04
N ASP A 56 18.24 4.21 20.34
CA ASP A 56 18.12 4.87 21.63
C ASP A 56 17.90 3.86 22.78
N THR A 57 17.08 2.83 22.53
CA THR A 57 16.89 1.73 23.48
C THR A 57 18.19 0.95 23.72
N ALA A 58 18.91 0.64 22.65
CA ALA A 58 20.20 -0.06 22.71
C ALA A 58 21.25 0.78 23.46
N ALA A 59 21.32 2.09 23.21
CA ALA A 59 22.20 3.00 23.94
C ALA A 59 21.92 2.98 25.44
N ARG A 60 20.64 2.98 25.85
CA ARG A 60 20.25 2.86 27.26
C ARG A 60 20.65 1.52 27.88
N GLN A 61 20.52 0.42 27.14
CA GLN A 61 20.95 -0.91 27.61
C GLN A 61 22.48 -1.01 27.74
N VAL A 62 23.24 -0.39 26.84
CA VAL A 62 24.70 -0.32 26.94
C VAL A 62 25.14 0.40 28.20
N VAL A 63 24.53 1.56 28.50
CA VAL A 63 24.85 2.33 29.72
C VAL A 63 24.53 1.53 31.00
N ARG A 64 23.50 0.67 30.96
CA ARG A 64 23.14 -0.23 32.06
C ARG A 64 23.99 -1.50 32.15
N GLY A 65 24.84 -1.76 31.16
CA GLY A 65 25.62 -3.00 31.05
C GLY A 65 24.80 -4.22 30.62
N GLU A 66 23.56 -4.02 30.17
CA GLU A 66 22.64 -5.08 29.71
C GLU A 66 22.92 -5.51 28.26
N LEU A 67 23.54 -4.63 27.48
CA LEU A 67 23.93 -4.85 26.09
C LEU A 67 25.41 -4.51 25.91
N GLY A 68 26.12 -5.29 25.09
CA GLY A 68 27.51 -4.97 24.74
C GLY A 68 27.61 -3.67 23.94
N VAL A 69 28.71 -2.95 24.15
CA VAL A 69 28.96 -1.67 23.46
C VAL A 69 28.95 -1.86 21.94
N HIS A 70 29.47 -2.98 21.45
CA HIS A 70 29.52 -3.28 20.03
C HIS A 70 28.12 -3.39 19.42
N GLU A 71 27.21 -4.13 20.08
CA GLU A 71 25.83 -4.30 19.65
C GLU A 71 25.05 -2.97 19.70
N GLY A 72 25.26 -2.16 20.74
CA GLY A 72 24.65 -0.83 20.80
C GLY A 72 25.17 0.10 19.70
N MET A 73 26.47 0.05 19.39
CA MET A 73 27.04 0.79 18.27
C MET A 73 26.48 0.34 16.92
N MET A 74 26.21 -0.96 16.73
CA MET A 74 25.57 -1.45 15.50
C MET A 74 24.18 -0.86 15.30
N ALA A 75 23.36 -0.82 16.36
CA ALA A 75 22.03 -0.22 16.28
C ALA A 75 22.10 1.29 15.92
N LEU A 76 23.05 2.02 16.50
CA LEU A 76 23.29 3.43 16.18
C LEU A 76 23.73 3.62 14.71
N MET A 77 24.64 2.77 14.21
CA MET A 77 25.09 2.83 12.82
C MET A 77 23.96 2.52 11.83
N GLU A 78 23.09 1.55 12.14
CA GLU A 78 21.92 1.25 11.31
C GLU A 78 20.95 2.44 11.24
N ALA A 79 20.67 3.08 12.39
CA ALA A 79 19.83 4.26 12.45
C ALA A 79 20.43 5.43 11.64
N ASP A 80 21.74 5.69 11.76
CA ASP A 80 22.41 6.75 11.02
C ASP A 80 22.42 6.47 9.50
N LEU A 81 22.79 5.27 9.09
CA LEU A 81 22.84 4.89 7.67
C LEU A 81 21.46 4.97 7.02
N SER A 82 20.42 4.46 7.68
CA SER A 82 19.04 4.49 7.19
C SER A 82 18.51 5.92 7.05
N MET A 83 18.85 6.80 7.99
CA MET A 83 18.50 8.22 7.93
C MET A 83 19.21 8.94 6.78
N ARG A 84 20.50 8.68 6.58
CA ARG A 84 21.27 9.23 5.45
C ARG A 84 20.65 8.82 4.11
N LEU A 85 20.27 7.54 3.98
CA LEU A 85 19.59 7.05 2.79
C LEU A 85 18.26 7.77 2.56
N LEU A 86 17.44 7.94 3.61
CA LEU A 86 16.17 8.65 3.52
C LEU A 86 16.37 10.11 3.06
N MET A 87 17.38 10.79 3.56
CA MET A 87 17.70 12.17 3.17
C MET A 87 18.10 12.27 1.69
N GLN A 88 18.83 11.29 1.16
CA GLN A 88 19.14 11.21 -0.27
C GLN A 88 17.86 11.05 -1.10
N VAL A 89 16.97 10.14 -0.69
CA VAL A 89 15.67 9.92 -1.36
C VAL A 89 14.81 11.17 -1.30
N ARG A 90 14.70 11.83 -0.13
CA ARG A 90 13.99 13.10 0.04
C ARG A 90 14.50 14.16 -0.93
N THR A 91 15.81 14.32 -1.02
CA THR A 91 16.44 15.31 -1.90
C THR A 91 16.09 15.01 -3.36
N LYS A 92 16.17 13.75 -3.79
CA LYS A 92 15.82 13.34 -5.16
C LYS A 92 14.33 13.51 -5.46
N ALA A 93 13.46 13.21 -4.51
CA ALA A 93 12.01 13.40 -4.67
C ALA A 93 11.66 14.88 -4.85
N VAL A 94 12.26 15.77 -4.04
CA VAL A 94 12.07 17.22 -4.17
C VAL A 94 12.62 17.73 -5.51
N GLN A 95 13.80 17.27 -5.93
CA GLN A 95 14.38 17.62 -7.24
C GLN A 95 13.47 17.20 -8.40
N ALA A 96 12.96 15.96 -8.38
CA ALA A 96 12.06 15.47 -9.42
C ALA A 96 10.77 16.29 -9.50
N TYR A 97 10.20 16.68 -8.36
CA TYR A 97 9.04 17.57 -8.33
C TYR A 97 9.36 18.94 -8.95
N GLN A 98 10.49 19.54 -8.57
CA GLN A 98 10.91 20.83 -9.12
C GLN A 98 11.20 20.77 -10.63
N GLU A 99 11.72 19.66 -11.14
CA GLU A 99 11.99 19.49 -12.58
C GLU A 99 10.69 19.42 -13.39
N ILE A 100 9.72 18.60 -12.94
CA ILE A 100 8.40 18.50 -13.57
C ILE A 100 7.71 19.87 -13.58
N SER A 101 7.80 20.63 -12.48
CA SER A 101 7.24 21.97 -12.43
C SER A 101 7.89 22.94 -13.41
N ARG A 102 9.18 22.76 -13.75
CA ARG A 102 9.91 23.63 -14.68
C ARG A 102 9.67 23.30 -16.14
N MET A 103 9.42 22.04 -16.48
CA MET A 103 9.05 21.64 -17.84
C MET A 103 7.61 22.01 -18.23
N ALA A 104 6.74 22.26 -17.24
CA ALA A 104 5.32 22.54 -17.46
C ALA A 104 4.99 24.03 -17.75
N PHE A 105 6.01 24.91 -17.80
CA PHE A 105 5.90 26.33 -18.15
C PHE A 105 6.86 26.67 -19.30
#